data_AF-A0A6M0BTT6-F1
#
_entry.id   AF-A0A6M0BTT6-F1
#
_cell.length_a   1.000
_cell.length_b   1.000
_cell.length_c   1.000
_cell.angle_alpha   90.00
_cell.angle_beta   90.00
_cell.angle_gamma   90.00
#
_symmetry.space_group_name_H-M   'P 1'
#
loop_
_entity.id
_entity.type
_entity.pdbx_description
1 polymer ?
#
loop_
_entity_poly.entity_id
_entity_poly.type
_entity_poly.pdbx_seq_one_letter_code
_entity_poly.pdbx_strand_id
1 'polypeptide(L)'
;MQAQIPAIKTLNSQVNVNANLSGNLNNLSPEAITADTNSKLFIDGNAVDIDGKLERGNFFANLETENIALRPLEETVRKTGLIAIPASATLPPGIEGELFGNLSIFGNLNNLNPQAIAADGTGKLIIGNNTINATGKLDNGNFAASAIAEPIPLSFVKKIAKEIGVVPSEALPYLETINGNILGSGKVTGNLENLNPEAIAAEAEGKVIFA
;
A
#
# COMPACT_ATOMS: atom_id res chain seq x y z
N MET A 1 -13.61 -5.61 -31.78
CA MET A 1 -13.66 -6.14 -30.40
C MET A 1 -13.68 -4.95 -29.46
N GLN A 2 -14.83 -4.55 -28.92
CA GLN A 2 -14.90 -3.48 -27.92
C GLN A 2 -14.40 -4.04 -26.59
N ALA A 3 -13.32 -3.48 -26.04
CA ALA A 3 -12.95 -3.75 -24.66
C ALA A 3 -14.06 -3.16 -23.78
N GLN A 4 -14.93 -4.01 -23.24
CA GLN A 4 -15.78 -3.62 -22.12
C GLN A 4 -14.86 -3.36 -20.94
N ILE A 5 -14.62 -2.08 -20.64
CA ILE A 5 -14.04 -1.69 -19.36
C ILE A 5 -15.08 -2.11 -18.31
N PRO A 6 -14.75 -3.01 -17.36
CA PRO A 6 -15.67 -3.35 -16.28
C PRO A 6 -16.15 -2.06 -15.63
N ALA A 7 -17.46 -1.90 -15.43
CA ALA A 7 -17.97 -0.76 -14.69
C ALA A 7 -17.37 -0.81 -13.28
N ILE A 8 -16.41 0.08 -12.99
CA ILE A 8 -15.91 0.26 -11.64
C ILE A 8 -17.13 0.70 -10.82
N LYS A 9 -17.53 -0.09 -9.83
CA LYS A 9 -18.57 0.31 -8.89
C LYS A 9 -18.14 1.65 -8.30
N THR A 10 -19.01 2.66 -8.41
CA THR A 10 -18.67 4.05 -8.13
C THR A 10 -18.13 4.19 -6.71
N LEU A 11 -16.92 4.74 -6.58
CA LEU A 11 -16.36 5.18 -5.31
C LEU A 11 -16.95 6.54 -4.95
N ASN A 12 -17.13 6.80 -3.66
CA ASN A 12 -17.39 8.15 -3.18
C ASN A 12 -16.05 8.86 -3.11
N SER A 13 -15.71 9.57 -4.18
CA SER A 13 -14.42 10.24 -4.29
C SER A 13 -14.56 11.74 -4.50
N GLN A 14 -13.70 12.50 -3.84
CA GLN A 14 -13.57 13.94 -4.02
C GLN A 14 -12.09 14.28 -4.11
N VAL A 15 -11.73 15.21 -4.98
CA VAL A 15 -10.38 15.77 -5.04
C VAL A 15 -10.48 17.27 -4.83
N ASN A 16 -9.79 17.75 -3.81
CA ASN A 16 -9.55 19.17 -3.60
C ASN A 16 -8.15 19.46 -4.14
N VAL A 17 -8.05 20.33 -5.14
CA VAL A 17 -6.77 20.67 -5.78
C VAL A 17 -6.54 22.16 -5.63
N ASN A 18 -5.37 22.52 -5.10
CA ASN A 18 -4.81 23.86 -5.23
C ASN A 18 -3.54 23.75 -6.08
N ALA A 19 -3.50 24.45 -7.21
CA ALA A 19 -2.41 24.35 -8.15
C ALA A 19 -2.05 25.73 -8.71
N ASN A 20 -0.75 26.04 -8.68
CA ASN A 20 -0.19 27.20 -9.36
C ASN A 20 0.54 26.68 -10.60
N LEU A 21 0.14 27.16 -11.79
CA LEU A 21 0.77 26.81 -13.05
C LEU A 21 1.28 28.07 -13.73
N SER A 22 2.49 27.99 -14.26
CA SER A 22 3.09 29.06 -15.04
C SER A 22 3.87 28.49 -16.22
N GLY A 23 4.00 29.27 -17.29
CA GLY A 23 4.73 28.85 -18.47
C GLY A 23 4.60 29.80 -19.64
N ASN A 24 5.19 29.42 -20.76
CA ASN A 24 5.18 30.21 -21.98
C ASN A 24 4.03 29.77 -22.91
N LEU A 25 3.10 30.67 -23.23
CA LEU A 25 1.98 30.35 -24.13
C LEU A 25 2.40 30.02 -25.57
N ASN A 26 3.59 30.47 -25.99
CA ASN A 26 4.17 30.13 -27.30
C ASN A 26 4.97 28.82 -27.28
N ASN A 27 5.19 28.22 -26.10
CA ASN A 27 5.92 26.97 -25.94
C ASN A 27 5.30 26.14 -24.82
N LEU A 28 4.47 25.16 -25.17
CA LEU A 28 3.80 24.26 -24.24
C LEU A 28 4.56 22.94 -24.01
N SER A 29 5.87 22.92 -24.30
CA SER A 29 6.72 21.78 -23.93
C SER A 29 6.79 21.62 -22.41
N PRO A 30 6.98 20.40 -21.88
CA PRO A 30 7.12 20.17 -20.45
C PRO A 30 8.20 21.03 -19.78
N GLU A 31 9.25 21.39 -20.50
CA GLU A 31 10.36 22.21 -20.00
C GLU A 31 9.98 23.67 -19.80
N ALA A 32 8.95 24.14 -20.50
CA ALA A 32 8.48 25.52 -20.44
C ALA A 32 7.34 25.72 -19.43
N ILE A 33 6.97 24.66 -18.71
CA ILE A 33 5.89 24.66 -17.72
C ILE A 33 6.48 24.42 -16.33
N THR A 34 6.04 25.22 -15.38
CA THR A 34 6.24 25.00 -13.95
C THR A 34 4.89 24.85 -13.28
N ALA A 35 4.75 23.86 -12.40
CA ALA A 35 3.57 23.70 -11.57
C ALA A 35 3.95 23.35 -10.13
N ASP A 36 3.21 23.90 -9.18
CA ASP A 36 3.23 23.50 -7.77
C ASP A 36 1.79 23.20 -7.35
N THR A 37 1.57 22.04 -6.72
CA THR A 37 0.23 21.57 -6.36
C THR A 37 0.21 21.06 -4.93
N ASN A 38 -0.81 21.44 -4.17
CA ASN A 38 -1.18 20.79 -2.93
C ASN A 38 -2.63 20.32 -3.10
N SER A 39 -2.83 19.01 -3.00
CA SER A 39 -4.12 18.38 -3.24
C SER A 39 -4.47 17.42 -2.13
N LYS A 40 -5.76 17.22 -1.91
CA LYS A 40 -6.27 16.20 -1.01
C LYS A 40 -7.29 15.34 -1.75
N LEU A 41 -7.01 14.05 -1.83
CA LEU A 41 -7.87 13.04 -2.42
C LEU A 41 -8.62 12.31 -1.31
N PHE A 42 -9.94 12.31 -1.38
CA PHE A 42 -10.82 11.53 -0.53
C PHE A 42 -11.38 10.34 -1.31
N ILE A 43 -11.30 9.13 -0.75
CA ILE A 43 -11.89 7.91 -1.31
C ILE A 43 -12.60 7.15 -0.19
N ASP A 44 -13.93 7.09 -0.24
CA ASP A 44 -14.77 6.39 0.74
C ASP A 44 -14.42 6.77 2.20
N GLY A 45 -14.11 8.05 2.43
CA GLY A 45 -13.75 8.60 3.74
C GLY A 45 -12.25 8.54 4.09
N ASN A 46 -11.43 7.85 3.30
CA ASN A 46 -9.98 7.85 3.46
C ASN A 46 -9.36 9.06 2.76
N ALA A 47 -8.39 9.70 3.39
CA ALA A 47 -7.71 10.87 2.86
C ALA A 47 -6.27 10.56 2.45
N VAL A 48 -5.86 11.13 1.31
CA VAL A 48 -4.48 11.13 0.82
C VAL A 48 -4.12 12.57 0.46
N ASP A 49 -3.14 13.11 1.17
CA ASP A 49 -2.53 14.40 0.86
C ASP A 49 -1.48 14.19 -0.23
N ILE A 50 -1.44 15.10 -1.21
CA ILE A 50 -0.61 15.00 -2.39
C ILE A 50 0.06 16.35 -2.64
N ASP A 51 1.38 16.41 -2.49
CA ASP A 51 2.19 17.55 -2.88
C ASP A 51 2.91 17.23 -4.18
N GLY A 52 2.75 18.09 -5.17
CA GLY A 52 3.29 17.90 -6.51
C GLY A 52 4.08 19.10 -6.98
N LYS A 53 5.17 18.84 -7.70
CA LYS A 53 5.96 19.86 -8.38
C LYS A 53 6.32 19.39 -9.78
N LEU A 54 6.23 20.29 -10.74
CA LEU A 54 6.75 20.15 -12.09
C LEU A 54 7.70 21.32 -12.35
N GLU A 55 8.93 21.04 -12.73
CA GLU A 55 9.90 22.05 -13.11
C GLU A 55 10.82 21.53 -14.20
N ARG A 56 10.86 22.25 -15.33
CA ARG A 56 11.75 21.94 -16.47
C ARG A 56 11.58 20.49 -16.95
N GLY A 57 10.33 20.05 -17.05
CA GLY A 57 9.97 18.68 -17.45
C GLY A 57 10.17 17.63 -16.36
N ASN A 58 10.84 17.90 -15.23
CA ASN A 58 10.92 16.95 -14.12
C ASN A 58 9.72 17.11 -13.22
N PHE A 59 9.06 16.00 -12.90
CA PHE A 59 7.99 16.00 -11.90
C PHE A 59 8.43 15.27 -10.65
N PHE A 60 7.85 15.69 -9.55
CA PHE A 60 7.96 15.09 -8.23
C PHE A 60 6.58 15.11 -7.58
N ALA A 61 6.20 14.02 -6.92
CA ALA A 61 4.98 13.93 -6.15
C ALA A 61 5.23 13.21 -4.84
N ASN A 62 4.81 13.80 -3.73
CA ASN A 62 4.71 13.16 -2.43
C ASN A 62 3.26 12.85 -2.15
N LEU A 63 2.99 11.64 -1.71
CA LEU A 63 1.69 11.20 -1.24
C LEU A 63 1.84 10.79 0.22
N GLU A 64 0.97 11.30 1.08
CA GLU A 64 0.89 10.96 2.50
C GLU A 64 -0.55 10.59 2.85
N THR A 65 -0.72 9.54 3.64
CA THR A 65 -2.04 9.15 4.15
C THR A 65 -2.13 9.56 5.61
N GLU A 66 -3.23 10.17 6.04
CA GLU A 66 -3.44 10.50 7.46
C GLU A 66 -3.65 9.23 8.31
N ASN A 67 -4.82 8.61 8.19
CA ASN A 67 -5.08 7.25 8.67
C ASN A 67 -6.05 6.59 7.69
N ILE A 68 -5.74 5.37 7.27
CA ILE A 68 -6.63 4.58 6.43
C ILE A 68 -7.11 3.40 7.26
N ALA A 69 -8.40 3.40 7.61
CA ALA A 69 -8.99 2.28 8.31
C ALA A 69 -9.04 1.04 7.38
N LEU A 70 -8.57 -0.10 7.87
CA LEU A 70 -8.40 -1.30 7.04
C LEU A 70 -9.71 -1.89 6.53
N ARG A 71 -10.79 -1.83 7.31
CA ARG A 71 -12.08 -2.38 6.90
C ARG A 71 -12.69 -1.59 5.73
N PRO A 72 -12.81 -0.25 5.79
CA PRO A 72 -13.15 0.56 4.62
C PRO A 72 -12.19 0.34 3.43
N LEU A 73 -10.88 0.23 3.68
CA LEU A 73 -9.91 -0.04 2.62
C LEU A 73 -10.14 -1.39 1.94
N GLU A 74 -10.41 -2.45 2.70
CA GLU A 74 -10.75 -3.77 2.15
C GLU A 74 -11.96 -3.68 1.24
N GLU A 75 -13.02 -2.98 1.66
CA GLU A 75 -14.20 -2.76 0.84
C GLU A 75 -13.86 -2.00 -0.45
N THR A 76 -13.08 -0.93 -0.37
CA THR A 76 -12.64 -0.16 -1.55
C THR A 76 -11.81 -1.01 -2.50
N VAL A 77 -10.85 -1.81 -2.02
CA VAL A 77 -10.05 -2.72 -2.86
C VAL A 77 -10.93 -3.76 -3.53
N ARG A 78 -11.89 -4.37 -2.80
CA ARG A 78 -12.85 -5.32 -3.37
C ARG A 78 -13.79 -4.69 -4.39
N LYS A 79 -14.25 -3.45 -4.14
CA LYS A 79 -15.14 -2.70 -5.05
C LYS A 79 -14.43 -2.36 -6.36
N THR A 80 -13.16 -1.98 -6.29
CA THR A 80 -12.37 -1.51 -7.45
C THR A 80 -11.75 -2.64 -8.26
N GLY A 81 -11.40 -3.76 -7.62
CA GLY A 81 -10.70 -4.87 -8.27
C GLY A 81 -9.28 -4.51 -8.75
N LEU A 82 -8.71 -3.39 -8.25
CA LEU A 82 -7.35 -2.95 -8.62
C LEU A 82 -6.28 -3.94 -8.18
N ILE A 83 -6.54 -4.66 -7.08
CA ILE A 83 -5.66 -5.69 -6.55
C ILE A 83 -6.48 -6.97 -6.42
N ALA A 84 -5.95 -8.05 -6.98
CA ALA A 84 -6.53 -9.38 -6.81
C ALA A 84 -6.28 -9.87 -5.39
N ILE A 85 -7.25 -9.66 -4.51
CA ILE A 85 -7.25 -10.23 -3.16
C ILE A 85 -8.13 -11.48 -3.14
N PRO A 86 -7.62 -12.63 -2.63
CA PRO A 86 -8.43 -13.84 -2.48
C PRO A 86 -9.71 -13.56 -1.70
N ALA A 87 -10.79 -14.27 -2.02
CA ALA A 87 -12.04 -14.17 -1.26
C ALA A 87 -11.88 -14.58 0.21
N SER A 88 -10.88 -15.41 0.51
CA SER A 88 -10.51 -15.83 1.87
C SER A 88 -9.65 -14.81 2.63
N ALA A 89 -9.08 -13.81 1.95
CA ALA A 89 -8.24 -12.79 2.57
C ALA A 89 -9.10 -11.65 3.10
N THR A 90 -9.97 -11.94 4.07
CA THR A 90 -10.86 -10.98 4.74
C THR A 90 -10.34 -10.62 6.12
N LEU A 91 -10.48 -9.35 6.53
CA LEU A 91 -10.19 -8.96 7.90
C LEU A 91 -11.18 -9.67 8.86
N PRO A 92 -10.71 -10.41 9.87
CA PRO A 92 -11.61 -11.09 10.80
C PRO A 92 -12.57 -10.10 11.48
N PRO A 93 -13.82 -10.51 11.77
CA PRO A 93 -14.74 -9.66 12.54
C PRO A 93 -14.12 -9.21 13.88
N GLY A 94 -14.35 -7.97 14.29
CA GLY A 94 -13.79 -7.46 15.57
C GLY A 94 -12.27 -7.27 15.61
N ILE A 95 -11.58 -7.46 14.48
CA ILE A 95 -10.22 -6.99 14.25
C ILE A 95 -10.30 -5.70 13.45
N GLU A 96 -9.77 -4.64 14.01
CA GLU A 96 -9.62 -3.34 13.36
C GLU A 96 -8.14 -3.03 13.21
N GLY A 97 -7.84 -2.15 12.27
CA GLY A 97 -6.49 -1.68 12.05
C GLY A 97 -6.44 -0.45 11.17
N GLU A 98 -5.25 0.12 11.12
CA GLU A 98 -4.97 1.38 10.45
C GLU A 98 -3.71 1.23 9.60
N LEU A 99 -3.75 1.84 8.42
CA LEU A 99 -2.62 1.95 7.51
C LEU A 99 -2.21 3.41 7.41
N PHE A 100 -0.91 3.63 7.54
CA PHE A 100 -0.22 4.88 7.29
C PHE A 100 0.79 4.65 6.17
N GLY A 101 0.94 5.60 5.25
CA GLY A 101 1.78 5.46 4.08
C GLY A 101 2.34 6.79 3.63
N ASN A 102 3.59 6.74 3.16
CA ASN A 102 4.26 7.83 2.47
C ASN A 102 4.86 7.28 1.18
N LEU A 103 4.70 8.00 0.07
CA LEU A 103 5.26 7.63 -1.23
C LEU A 103 5.74 8.88 -1.96
N SER A 104 7.03 8.92 -2.27
CA SER A 104 7.64 9.90 -3.16
C SER A 104 7.80 9.28 -4.54
N ILE A 105 7.42 10.00 -5.59
CA ILE A 105 7.52 9.59 -7.00
C ILE A 105 8.23 10.70 -7.75
N PHE A 106 9.18 10.33 -8.61
CA PHE A 106 9.95 11.26 -9.42
C PHE A 106 10.17 10.72 -10.83
N GLY A 107 10.23 11.64 -11.79
CA GLY A 107 10.48 11.28 -13.19
C GLY A 107 10.57 12.51 -14.09
N ASN A 108 10.69 12.27 -15.39
CA ASN A 108 10.75 13.31 -16.40
C ASN A 108 9.64 13.13 -17.44
N LEU A 109 8.87 14.18 -17.71
CA LEU A 109 7.75 14.19 -18.65
C LEU A 109 8.18 13.95 -20.11
N ASN A 110 9.44 14.20 -20.45
CA ASN A 110 9.98 13.86 -21.79
C ASN A 110 10.26 12.36 -21.93
N ASN A 111 10.28 11.62 -20.82
CA ASN A 111 10.53 10.20 -20.78
C ASN A 111 9.61 9.53 -19.76
N LEU A 112 8.30 9.48 -20.06
CA LEU A 112 7.33 8.77 -19.26
C LEU A 112 7.24 7.31 -19.71
N ASN A 113 8.14 6.50 -19.17
CA ASN A 113 8.02 5.06 -19.22
C ASN A 113 8.29 4.48 -17.82
N PRO A 114 7.84 3.25 -17.51
CA PRO A 114 8.01 2.66 -16.18
C PRO A 114 9.46 2.58 -15.68
N GLN A 115 10.45 2.51 -16.59
CA GLN A 115 11.87 2.49 -16.24
C GLN A 115 12.40 3.89 -15.87
N ALA A 116 11.77 4.94 -16.38
CA ALA A 116 12.16 6.33 -16.14
C ALA A 116 11.45 6.96 -14.93
N ILE A 117 10.56 6.21 -14.29
CA ILE A 117 9.93 6.57 -13.03
C ILE A 117 10.71 5.88 -11.92
N ALA A 118 10.98 6.64 -10.87
CA ALA A 118 11.48 6.10 -9.64
C ALA A 118 10.64 6.58 -8.47
N ALA A 119 10.60 5.76 -7.42
CA ALA A 119 9.75 5.99 -6.27
C ALA A 119 10.38 5.39 -5.02
N ASP A 120 10.12 6.03 -3.88
CA ASP A 120 10.54 5.57 -2.57
C ASP A 120 9.35 5.71 -1.62
N GLY A 121 9.08 4.69 -0.83
CA GLY A 121 7.89 4.67 0.02
C GLY A 121 8.11 3.94 1.34
N THR A 122 7.28 4.32 2.31
CA THR A 122 7.18 3.67 3.62
C THR A 122 5.73 3.40 3.94
N GLY A 123 5.49 2.36 4.73
CA GLY A 123 4.17 2.02 5.22
C GLY A 123 4.24 1.57 6.67
N LYS A 124 3.22 1.87 7.45
CA LYS A 124 3.02 1.35 8.79
C LYS A 124 1.61 0.83 8.91
N LEU A 125 1.51 -0.43 9.26
CA LEU A 125 0.25 -1.12 9.49
C LEU A 125 0.12 -1.41 10.99
N ILE A 126 -0.95 -0.92 11.60
CA ILE A 126 -1.29 -1.17 13.00
C ILE A 126 -2.53 -2.05 13.04
N ILE A 127 -2.45 -3.20 13.70
CA ILE A 127 -3.61 -4.10 13.91
C ILE A 127 -3.68 -4.50 15.37
N GLY A 128 -4.73 -4.07 16.08
CA GLY A 128 -4.74 -4.11 17.54
C GLY A 128 -3.55 -3.31 18.10
N ASN A 129 -2.69 -3.97 18.87
CA ASN A 129 -1.48 -3.35 19.44
C ASN A 129 -0.20 -3.77 18.69
N ASN A 130 -0.33 -4.32 17.48
CA ASN A 130 0.79 -4.85 16.70
C ASN A 130 1.13 -3.89 15.56
N THR A 131 2.42 -3.75 15.28
CA THR A 131 2.93 -2.90 14.20
C THR A 131 3.66 -3.74 13.17
N ILE A 132 3.42 -3.45 11.89
CA ILE A 132 4.24 -3.91 10.77
C ILE A 132 4.73 -2.67 10.03
N ASN A 133 6.05 -2.54 9.89
CA ASN A 133 6.67 -1.46 9.14
C ASN A 133 7.12 -2.01 7.79
N ALA A 134 6.88 -1.24 6.73
CA ALA A 134 7.25 -1.59 5.36
C ALA A 134 8.02 -0.46 4.68
N THR A 135 8.88 -0.83 3.77
CA THR A 135 9.59 0.08 2.87
C THR A 135 9.53 -0.44 1.45
N GLY A 136 9.56 0.46 0.47
CA GLY A 136 9.54 0.12 -0.95
C GLY A 136 10.38 1.11 -1.74
N LYS A 137 11.02 0.62 -2.78
CA LYS A 137 11.74 1.42 -3.77
C LYS A 137 11.46 0.88 -5.17
N LEU A 138 11.32 1.79 -6.13
CA LEU A 138 11.31 1.53 -7.56
C LEU A 138 12.39 2.41 -8.19
N ASP A 139 13.29 1.81 -8.96
CA ASP A 139 14.34 2.55 -9.65
C ASP A 139 14.80 1.79 -10.90
N ASN A 140 14.79 2.48 -12.03
CA ASN A 140 15.09 1.90 -13.33
C ASN A 140 14.32 0.59 -13.57
N GLY A 141 13.01 0.63 -13.29
CA GLY A 141 12.08 -0.50 -13.36
C GLY A 141 12.31 -1.64 -12.37
N ASN A 142 13.39 -1.63 -11.58
CA ASN A 142 13.60 -2.61 -10.53
C ASN A 142 12.84 -2.17 -9.29
N PHE A 143 12.01 -3.04 -8.74
CA PHE A 143 11.34 -2.79 -7.48
C PHE A 143 11.91 -3.69 -6.38
N ALA A 144 11.97 -3.15 -5.17
CA ALA A 144 12.29 -3.87 -3.96
C ALA A 144 11.40 -3.36 -2.84
N ALA A 145 10.77 -4.26 -2.10
CA ALA A 145 10.03 -3.91 -0.90
C ALA A 145 10.35 -4.88 0.23
N SER A 146 10.26 -4.41 1.45
CA SER A 146 10.42 -5.22 2.65
C SER A 146 9.40 -4.85 3.70
N ALA A 147 9.01 -5.81 4.52
CA ALA A 147 8.13 -5.60 5.66
C ALA A 147 8.69 -6.35 6.87
N ILE A 148 8.61 -5.73 8.04
CA ILE A 148 9.07 -6.29 9.32
C ILE A 148 7.98 -6.06 10.34
N ALA A 149 7.54 -7.14 10.98
CA ALA A 149 6.63 -7.08 12.11
C ALA A 149 7.42 -6.85 13.40
N GLU A 150 6.94 -5.93 14.23
CA GLU A 150 7.28 -5.95 15.66
C GLU A 150 6.82 -7.27 16.29
N PRO A 151 7.39 -7.71 17.42
CA PRO A 151 7.00 -8.97 18.05
C PRO A 151 5.49 -9.07 18.25
N ILE A 152 4.86 -10.01 17.55
CA ILE A 152 3.42 -10.25 17.62
C ILE A 152 3.17 -11.27 18.73
N PRO A 153 2.46 -10.93 19.82
CA PRO A 153 2.22 -11.86 20.89
C PRO A 153 1.31 -12.98 20.43
N LEU A 154 1.60 -14.20 20.86
CA LEU A 154 0.77 -15.36 20.52
C LEU A 154 -0.68 -15.18 21.00
N SER A 155 -0.93 -14.41 22.07
CA SER A 155 -2.29 -14.05 22.49
C SER A 155 -3.12 -13.36 21.39
N PHE A 156 -2.50 -12.51 20.57
CA PHE A 156 -3.17 -11.87 19.43
C PHE A 156 -3.48 -12.89 18.33
N VAL A 157 -2.53 -13.77 18.02
CA VAL A 157 -2.71 -14.85 17.03
C VAL A 157 -3.83 -15.79 17.46
N LYS A 158 -3.92 -16.14 18.75
CA LYS A 158 -5.02 -16.91 19.34
C LYS A 158 -6.36 -16.22 19.16
N LYS A 159 -6.42 -14.91 19.41
CA LYS A 159 -7.64 -14.11 19.20
C LYS A 159 -8.13 -14.25 17.76
N ILE A 160 -7.24 -14.05 16.79
CA ILE A 160 -7.57 -14.23 15.36
C ILE A 160 -8.05 -15.66 15.09
N ALA A 161 -7.30 -16.67 15.55
CA ALA A 161 -7.61 -18.07 15.28
C ALA A 161 -9.00 -18.50 15.81
N LYS A 162 -9.40 -17.97 16.97
CA LYS A 162 -10.76 -18.15 17.51
C LYS A 162 -11.81 -17.46 16.65
N GLU A 163 -11.55 -16.22 16.25
CA GLU A 163 -12.48 -15.41 15.46
C GLU A 163 -12.76 -16.02 14.08
N ILE A 164 -11.74 -16.59 13.44
CA ILE A 164 -11.89 -17.27 12.14
C ILE A 164 -12.32 -18.74 12.26
N GLY A 165 -12.54 -19.25 13.48
CA GLY A 165 -13.07 -20.59 13.73
C GLY A 165 -12.13 -21.75 13.35
N VAL A 166 -10.81 -21.54 13.30
CA VAL A 166 -9.83 -22.60 12.96
C VAL A 166 -9.39 -23.44 14.16
N VAL A 167 -9.83 -23.07 15.37
CA VAL A 167 -9.49 -23.77 16.61
C VAL A 167 -10.70 -24.59 17.07
N PRO A 168 -10.62 -25.93 17.10
CA PRO A 168 -11.69 -26.76 17.61
C PRO A 168 -11.88 -26.55 19.13
N SER A 169 -13.12 -26.68 19.62
CA SER A 169 -13.48 -26.40 21.02
C SER A 169 -12.65 -27.19 22.03
N GLU A 170 -12.24 -28.40 21.67
CA GLU A 170 -11.44 -29.29 22.52
C GLU A 170 -9.97 -28.81 22.64
N ALA A 171 -9.49 -28.02 21.67
CA ALA A 171 -8.14 -27.48 21.65
C ALA A 171 -8.02 -26.13 22.36
N LEU A 172 -9.13 -25.44 22.63
CA LEU A 172 -9.14 -24.12 23.28
C LEU A 172 -8.38 -24.08 24.62
N PRO A 173 -8.53 -25.05 25.54
CA PRO A 173 -7.81 -25.01 26.82
C PRO A 173 -6.29 -25.07 26.66
N TYR A 174 -5.80 -25.84 25.68
CA TYR A 174 -4.37 -25.96 25.38
C TYR A 174 -3.84 -24.72 24.67
N LEU A 175 -4.65 -24.10 23.82
CA LEU A 175 -4.26 -22.88 23.13
C LEU A 175 -4.00 -21.75 24.13
N GLU A 176 -4.76 -21.66 25.22
CA GLU A 176 -4.56 -20.65 26.25
C GLU A 176 -3.21 -20.76 26.97
N THR A 177 -2.62 -21.96 27.08
CA THR A 177 -1.36 -22.15 27.82
C THR A 177 -0.12 -21.72 27.05
N ILE A 178 -0.21 -21.57 25.72
CA ILE A 178 0.94 -21.28 24.86
C ILE A 178 1.28 -19.79 24.89
N ASN A 179 2.34 -19.39 25.57
CA ASN A 179 2.79 -17.99 25.59
C ASN A 179 4.02 -17.79 24.73
N GLY A 180 4.21 -16.57 24.24
CA GLY A 180 5.32 -16.27 23.35
C GLY A 180 5.02 -15.17 22.34
N ASN A 181 5.94 -15.00 21.41
CA ASN A 181 5.85 -14.04 20.31
C ASN A 181 6.20 -14.69 18.98
N ILE A 182 5.67 -14.13 17.90
CA ILE A 182 6.08 -14.37 16.52
C ILE A 182 6.88 -13.15 16.07
N LEU A 183 8.06 -13.43 15.52
CA LEU A 183 8.83 -12.48 14.73
C LEU A 183 8.63 -12.83 13.26
N GLY A 184 8.50 -11.83 12.41
CA GLY A 184 8.32 -12.05 10.99
C GLY A 184 8.89 -10.90 10.17
N SER A 185 9.53 -11.26 9.06
CA SER A 185 9.94 -10.33 8.02
C SER A 185 9.68 -10.93 6.65
N GLY A 186 9.56 -10.07 5.65
CA GLY A 186 9.46 -10.47 4.26
C GLY A 186 10.10 -9.45 3.36
N LYS A 187 10.54 -9.91 2.20
CA LYS A 187 11.10 -9.08 1.14
C LYS A 187 10.60 -9.58 -0.20
N VAL A 188 10.33 -8.65 -1.10
CA VAL A 188 10.00 -8.93 -2.50
C VAL A 188 10.85 -8.05 -3.39
N THR A 189 11.36 -8.61 -4.47
CA THR A 189 12.12 -7.90 -5.49
C THR A 189 11.75 -8.39 -6.87
N GLY A 190 11.83 -7.52 -7.87
CA GLY A 190 11.56 -7.87 -9.25
C GLY A 190 11.79 -6.70 -10.19
N ASN A 191 11.34 -6.85 -11.42
CA ASN A 191 11.47 -5.82 -12.45
C ASN A 191 10.14 -5.63 -13.20
N LEU A 192 9.75 -4.38 -13.46
CA LEU A 192 8.50 -4.01 -14.13
C LEU A 192 8.42 -4.50 -15.59
N GLU A 193 9.54 -4.80 -16.24
CA GLU A 193 9.57 -5.41 -17.58
C GLU A 193 9.13 -6.87 -17.57
N ASN A 194 9.21 -7.55 -16.42
CA ASN A 194 8.80 -8.94 -16.27
C ASN A 194 8.12 -9.18 -14.91
N LEU A 195 6.81 -9.03 -14.89
CA LEU A 195 5.96 -9.29 -13.73
C LEU A 195 5.45 -10.73 -13.66
N ASN A 196 6.09 -11.66 -14.38
CA ASN A 196 5.84 -13.08 -14.19
C ASN A 196 6.16 -13.47 -12.73
N PRO A 197 5.27 -14.19 -12.01
CA PRO A 197 5.57 -14.76 -10.70
C PRO A 197 6.93 -15.45 -10.59
N GLU A 198 7.40 -16.15 -11.64
CA GLU A 198 8.72 -16.81 -11.63
C GLU A 198 9.91 -15.83 -11.68
N ALA A 199 9.69 -14.58 -12.10
CA ALA A 199 10.70 -13.52 -12.14
C ALA A 199 10.70 -12.63 -10.88
N ILE A 200 9.72 -12.82 -10.00
CA ILE A 200 9.60 -12.10 -8.74
C ILE A 200 10.23 -12.95 -7.64
N ALA A 201 11.31 -12.45 -7.05
CA ALA A 201 11.92 -13.09 -5.89
C ALA A 201 11.23 -12.59 -4.63
N ALA A 202 10.61 -13.51 -3.90
CA ALA A 202 9.99 -13.25 -2.60
C ALA A 202 10.56 -14.19 -1.55
N GLU A 203 10.95 -13.62 -0.41
CA GLU A 203 11.43 -14.36 0.76
C GLU A 203 10.67 -13.90 2.00
N ALA A 204 10.39 -14.83 2.89
CA ALA A 204 9.76 -14.55 4.18
C ALA A 204 10.43 -15.40 5.25
N GLU A 205 10.77 -14.76 6.36
CA GLU A 205 11.36 -15.39 7.52
C GLU A 205 10.42 -15.23 8.71
N GLY A 206 10.29 -16.29 9.50
CA GLY A 206 9.44 -16.31 10.68
C GLY A 206 10.07 -17.10 11.80
N LYS A 207 9.95 -16.60 13.03
CA LYS A 207 10.42 -17.29 14.23
C LYS A 207 9.37 -17.20 15.33
N VAL A 208 9.04 -18.35 15.92
CA VAL A 208 8.22 -18.43 17.13
C VAL A 208 9.15 -18.56 18.33
N ILE A 209 8.90 -17.73 19.35
CA ILE A 209 9.62 -17.74 20.62
C ILE A 209 8.60 -18.02 21.71
N PHE A 210 8.71 -19.17 22.36
CA PHE A 210 7.88 -19.50 23.51
C PHE A 210 8.41 -18.82 24.78
N ALA A 211 7.49 -18.46 25.66
CA ALA A 211 7.76 -17.87 26.98
C ALA A 211 7.47 -18.88 28.10
#